data_AF-A0A7J6CYE6-F1
#
_entry.id   AF-A0A7J6CYE6-F1
#
_cell.length_a   1.000
_cell.length_b   1.000
_cell.length_c   1.000
_cell.angle_alpha   90.00
_cell.angle_beta   90.00
_cell.angle_gamma   90.00
#
_symmetry.space_group_name_H-M   'P 1'
#
loop_
_entity.id
_entity.type
_entity.pdbx_description
1 polymer ?
#
loop_
_entity_poly.entity_id
_entity_poly.type
_entity_poly.pdbx_seq_one_letter_code
_entity_poly.pdbx_strand_id
1 'polypeptide(L)'
;MSQNAVSSGPTLDVEEEWRKQEVWGVSGITEAARGYKEFMAAVKQMDKLPVALCSEKEVWAKYGIASDTISIFRKADLHQEHLKLSEAKKIDGDGLVRFMTINNILYVTEYNQATAAGLFQSVVKTHLLLVADRGRTHSDPLQQVFRDLAPKYAGKMLFVLVNGSEKSNARVLEYFGLKSRDLPRIGIYDGVLDKKWLMPAGEITTERVQDFCDSFLDGELQVRSA
;
A
#
# COMPACT_ATOMS: atom_id res chain seq x y z
N MET A 1 6.49 -22.99 -5.33
CA MET A 1 5.64 -22.91 -4.12
C MET A 1 6.43 -22.15 -3.08
N SER A 2 6.23 -20.84 -2.96
CA SER A 2 6.90 -20.04 -1.92
C SER A 2 6.15 -20.27 -0.63
N GLN A 3 6.74 -21.01 0.31
CA GLN A 3 6.20 -21.08 1.66
C GLN A 3 6.34 -19.70 2.29
N ASN A 4 5.25 -19.12 2.79
CA ASN A 4 5.31 -17.97 3.68
C ASN A 4 6.25 -18.33 4.84
N ALA A 5 7.46 -17.76 4.83
CA ALA A 5 8.42 -17.97 5.89
C ALA A 5 7.94 -17.16 7.11
N VAL A 6 7.10 -17.78 7.94
CA VAL A 6 6.93 -17.33 9.31
C VAL A 6 8.23 -17.68 10.01
N SER A 7 9.18 -16.75 10.05
CA SER A 7 10.42 -16.97 10.79
C SER A 7 10.14 -16.81 12.28
N SER A 8 10.56 -17.77 13.08
CA SER A 8 10.54 -17.67 14.54
C SER A 8 11.54 -16.61 15.00
N GLY A 9 11.00 -15.46 15.41
CA GLY A 9 11.65 -14.44 16.25
C GLY A 9 12.70 -13.56 15.57
N PRO A 10 12.55 -12.23 15.57
CA PRO A 10 13.69 -11.38 15.35
C PRO A 10 14.47 -11.17 16.65
N THR A 11 15.72 -11.61 16.70
CA THR A 11 16.76 -10.84 17.40
C THR A 11 16.87 -9.45 16.73
N LEU A 12 17.52 -8.48 17.37
CA LEU A 12 17.72 -7.12 16.80
C LEU A 12 18.24 -7.14 15.34
N ASP A 13 19.02 -8.16 14.95
CA ASP A 13 19.56 -8.36 13.60
C ASP A 13 18.50 -8.67 12.54
N VAL A 14 17.40 -9.31 12.93
CA VAL A 14 16.31 -9.66 12.02
C VAL A 14 15.39 -8.45 11.82
N GLU A 15 15.30 -7.51 12.77
CA GLU A 15 14.58 -6.24 12.55
C GLU A 15 15.10 -5.49 11.31
N GLU A 16 16.42 -5.46 11.10
CA GLU A 16 17.02 -4.81 9.92
C GLU A 16 16.62 -5.47 8.59
N GLU A 17 16.54 -6.80 8.54
CA GLU A 17 16.08 -7.53 7.36
C GLU A 17 14.60 -7.24 7.04
N TRP A 18 13.81 -6.99 8.07
CA TRP A 18 12.36 -6.75 7.94
C TRP A 18 12.08 -5.32 7.49
N ARG A 19 12.91 -4.37 7.94
CA ARG A 19 12.93 -3.02 7.40
C ARG A 19 13.31 -2.96 5.92
N LYS A 20 13.71 -4.05 5.26
CA LYS A 20 13.87 -4.08 3.80
C LYS A 20 12.53 -4.30 3.07
N GLN A 21 11.53 -4.92 3.71
CA GLN A 21 10.21 -5.15 3.12
C GLN A 21 9.40 -3.85 2.96
N GLU A 22 8.56 -3.74 1.93
CA GLU A 22 7.73 -2.54 1.67
C GLU A 22 6.58 -2.39 2.66
N VAL A 23 5.93 -3.52 2.95
CA VAL A 23 4.98 -3.70 4.04
C VAL A 23 5.42 -4.94 4.79
N TRP A 24 5.43 -4.83 6.11
CA TRP A 24 5.71 -5.96 6.98
C TRP A 24 4.77 -5.94 8.16
N GLY A 25 4.28 -7.11 8.52
CA GLY A 25 3.52 -7.30 9.74
C GLY A 25 4.44 -7.74 10.88
N VAL A 26 4.53 -6.99 11.97
CA VAL A 26 4.96 -7.58 13.25
C VAL A 26 3.68 -7.93 13.99
N SER A 27 3.42 -9.22 14.09
CA SER A 27 2.59 -9.66 15.19
C SER A 27 3.50 -9.65 16.43
N GLY A 28 3.27 -8.70 17.31
CA GLY A 28 3.69 -8.81 18.70
C GLY A 28 2.72 -9.77 19.38
N ILE A 29 2.54 -10.97 18.84
CA ILE A 29 1.62 -11.96 19.39
C ILE A 29 2.46 -13.17 19.75
N THR A 30 2.30 -13.63 20.98
CA THR A 30 2.92 -14.89 21.42
C THR A 30 2.08 -16.07 20.96
N GLU A 31 2.65 -17.28 20.89
CA GLU A 31 1.86 -18.49 20.58
C GLU A 31 0.74 -18.75 21.60
N ALA A 32 0.90 -18.22 22.81
CA ALA A 32 -0.08 -18.27 23.89
C ALA A 32 -1.18 -17.20 23.79
N ALA A 33 -1.04 -16.23 22.88
CA ALA A 33 -1.97 -15.10 22.76
C ALA A 33 -3.35 -15.54 22.27
N ARG A 34 -4.39 -14.89 22.81
CA ARG A 34 -5.76 -14.99 22.29
C ARG A 34 -5.76 -14.49 20.84
N GLY A 35 -6.25 -15.30 19.90
CA GLY A 35 -6.29 -14.94 18.47
C GLY A 35 -5.11 -15.45 17.64
N TYR A 36 -4.12 -16.12 18.25
CA TYR A 36 -2.94 -16.64 17.54
C TYR A 36 -3.31 -17.60 16.40
N LYS A 37 -4.21 -18.55 16.66
CA LYS A 37 -4.60 -19.56 15.66
C LYS A 37 -5.33 -18.93 14.47
N GLU A 38 -6.23 -17.99 14.75
CA GLU A 38 -6.97 -17.22 13.77
C GLU A 38 -6.02 -16.38 12.93
N PHE A 39 -5.02 -15.74 13.55
CA PHE A 39 -3.99 -14.99 12.87
C PHE A 39 -3.18 -15.89 11.93
N MET A 40 -2.66 -17.02 12.42
CA MET A 40 -1.89 -17.95 11.58
C MET A 40 -2.71 -18.51 10.42
N ALA A 41 -4.02 -18.73 10.62
CA ALA A 41 -4.92 -19.12 9.55
C ALA A 41 -5.14 -18.00 8.52
N ALA A 42 -5.22 -16.74 8.97
CA ALA A 42 -5.33 -15.58 8.09
C ALA A 42 -4.05 -15.34 7.29
N VAL A 43 -2.87 -15.46 7.92
CA VAL A 43 -1.55 -15.32 7.24
C VAL A 43 -1.39 -16.35 6.12
N LYS A 44 -1.90 -17.57 6.30
CA LYS A 44 -1.89 -18.60 5.24
C LYS A 44 -2.72 -18.24 4.01
N GLN A 45 -3.67 -17.31 4.15
CA GLN A 45 -4.48 -16.82 3.03
C GLN A 45 -3.84 -15.59 2.35
N MET A 46 -2.80 -15.01 2.97
CA MET A 46 -2.11 -13.82 2.47
C MET A 46 -0.81 -14.23 1.76
N ASP A 47 -0.91 -14.62 0.49
CA ASP A 47 0.23 -15.11 -0.30
C ASP A 47 1.37 -14.08 -0.51
N LYS A 48 1.10 -12.78 -0.33
CA LYS A 48 2.01 -11.69 -0.67
C LYS A 48 2.42 -10.79 0.49
N LEU A 49 1.98 -11.08 1.71
CA LEU A 49 2.29 -10.26 2.87
C LEU A 49 3.40 -10.92 3.72
N PRO A 50 4.60 -10.34 3.82
CA PRO A 50 5.63 -10.80 4.75
C PRO A 50 5.18 -10.59 6.21
N VAL A 51 5.25 -11.64 7.04
CA VAL A 51 4.72 -11.63 8.42
C VAL A 51 5.67 -12.25 9.43
N ALA A 52 5.96 -11.50 10.50
CA ALA A 52 6.81 -11.89 11.63
C ALA A 52 5.97 -12.20 12.85
N LEU A 53 6.48 -13.14 13.64
CA LEU A 53 6.19 -13.24 15.06
C LEU A 53 7.35 -12.62 15.83
N CYS A 54 7.08 -11.64 16.70
CA CYS A 54 8.08 -11.06 17.59
C CYS A 54 7.60 -11.21 19.04
N SER A 55 8.39 -11.88 19.87
CA SER A 55 8.18 -12.02 21.31
C SER A 55 9.07 -11.08 22.16
N GLU A 56 10.00 -10.38 21.53
CA GLU A 56 10.99 -9.53 22.20
C GLU A 56 10.37 -8.19 22.65
N LYS A 57 10.19 -8.03 23.97
CA LYS A 57 9.56 -6.84 24.55
C LYS A 57 10.32 -5.54 24.27
N GLU A 58 11.64 -5.61 24.10
CA GLU A 58 12.45 -4.45 23.73
C GLU A 58 12.09 -3.92 22.33
N VAL A 59 11.83 -4.82 21.38
CA VAL A 59 11.35 -4.46 20.04
C VAL A 59 9.95 -3.86 20.13
N TRP A 60 9.06 -4.44 20.94
CA TRP A 60 7.71 -3.91 21.14
C TRP A 60 7.73 -2.48 21.66
N ALA A 61 8.61 -2.18 22.63
CA ALA A 61 8.75 -0.85 23.22
C ALA A 61 9.14 0.22 22.18
N LYS A 62 10.00 -0.12 21.19
CA LYS A 62 10.38 0.81 20.10
C LYS A 62 9.18 1.29 19.28
N TYR A 63 8.15 0.45 19.17
CA TYR A 63 6.94 0.71 18.38
C TYR A 63 5.73 1.06 19.25
N GLY A 64 5.92 1.34 20.54
CA GLY A 64 4.83 1.68 21.46
C GLY A 64 3.84 0.53 21.72
N ILE A 65 4.25 -0.71 21.50
CA ILE A 65 3.42 -1.90 21.71
C ILE A 65 3.60 -2.38 23.16
N ALA A 66 2.50 -2.44 23.92
CA ALA A 66 2.51 -2.82 25.34
C ALA A 66 1.90 -4.21 25.62
N SER A 67 1.21 -4.80 24.66
CA SER A 67 0.48 -6.07 24.80
C SER A 67 0.34 -6.77 23.45
N ASP A 68 -0.23 -7.97 23.43
CA ASP A 68 -0.43 -8.74 22.20
C ASP A 68 -1.14 -7.92 21.11
N THR A 69 -0.42 -7.64 20.02
CA THR A 69 -0.86 -6.69 18.97
C THR A 69 -0.41 -7.17 17.60
N ILE A 70 -1.33 -7.14 16.62
CA ILE A 70 -0.97 -7.31 15.21
C ILE A 70 -0.68 -5.92 14.65
N SER A 71 0.55 -5.67 14.20
CA SER A 71 0.99 -4.39 13.68
C SER A 71 1.39 -4.51 12.22
N ILE A 72 0.96 -3.55 11.39
CA ILE A 72 1.33 -3.46 9.98
C ILE A 72 2.06 -2.15 9.76
N PHE A 73 3.28 -2.24 9.26
CA PHE A 73 4.15 -1.10 8.98
C PHE A 73 4.15 -0.83 7.48
N ARG A 74 3.83 0.40 7.10
CA ARG A 74 3.66 0.80 5.70
C ARG A 74 4.68 1.87 5.35
N LYS A 75 5.59 1.55 4.42
CA LYS A 75 6.58 2.55 3.97
C LYS A 75 6.00 3.58 3.00
N ALA A 76 4.97 3.21 2.23
CA ALA A 76 4.39 4.09 1.22
C ALA A 76 3.84 5.39 1.82
N ASP A 77 3.23 5.31 3.00
CA ASP A 77 2.68 6.46 3.73
C ASP A 77 3.30 6.71 5.10
N LEU A 78 4.38 6.00 5.44
CA LEU A 78 5.09 6.10 6.72
C LEU A 78 4.18 5.86 7.93
N HIS A 79 3.14 5.04 7.77
CA HIS A 79 2.13 4.76 8.80
C HIS A 79 2.29 3.38 9.42
N GLN A 80 1.77 3.24 10.64
CA GLN A 80 1.69 1.98 11.36
C GLN A 80 0.25 1.77 11.81
N GLU A 81 -0.32 0.62 11.47
CA GLU A 81 -1.65 0.26 11.92
C GLU A 81 -1.57 -0.85 12.96
N HIS A 82 -2.18 -0.64 14.12
CA HIS A 82 -2.15 -1.57 15.25
C HIS A 82 -3.53 -2.12 15.56
N LEU A 83 -3.64 -3.45 15.58
CA LEU A 83 -4.79 -4.16 16.11
C LEU A 83 -4.41 -4.82 17.43
N LYS A 84 -4.77 -4.17 18.54
CA LYS A 84 -4.58 -4.71 19.89
C LYS A 84 -5.60 -5.83 20.14
N LEU A 85 -5.10 -7.02 20.42
CA LEU A 85 -5.96 -8.21 20.56
C LEU A 85 -6.77 -8.19 21.87
N SER A 86 -6.27 -7.50 22.89
CA SER A 86 -6.97 -7.29 24.17
C SER A 86 -8.23 -6.43 24.02
N GLU A 87 -8.21 -5.45 23.12
CA GLU A 87 -9.32 -4.52 22.89
C GLU A 87 -10.33 -5.06 21.86
N ALA A 88 -9.97 -6.11 21.12
CA ALA A 88 -10.83 -6.74 20.13
C ALA A 88 -11.99 -7.51 20.79
N LYS A 89 -13.23 -7.07 20.53
CA LYS A 89 -14.45 -7.78 20.97
C LYS A 89 -14.50 -9.20 20.41
N LYS A 90 -14.12 -9.36 19.15
CA LYS A 90 -14.07 -10.63 18.42
C LYS A 90 -12.78 -10.68 17.59
N ILE A 91 -12.13 -11.84 17.59
CA ILE A 91 -11.00 -12.15 16.72
C ILE A 91 -11.43 -13.37 15.91
N ASP A 92 -11.58 -13.21 14.61
CA ASP A 92 -11.89 -14.29 13.68
C ASP A 92 -11.06 -14.13 12.40
N GLY A 93 -10.85 -15.24 11.69
CA GLY A 93 -9.95 -15.30 10.54
C GLY A 93 -10.32 -14.30 9.44
N ASP A 94 -11.61 -14.17 9.11
CA ASP A 94 -12.09 -13.28 8.05
C ASP A 94 -11.85 -11.81 8.40
N GLY A 95 -12.11 -11.44 9.66
CA GLY A 95 -11.81 -10.11 10.18
C GLY A 95 -10.32 -9.75 10.09
N LEU A 96 -9.44 -10.71 10.40
CA LEU A 96 -7.99 -10.53 10.32
C LEU A 96 -7.50 -10.45 8.87
N VAL A 97 -8.00 -11.29 7.96
CA VAL A 97 -7.70 -11.20 6.52
C VAL A 97 -8.11 -9.83 5.99
N ARG A 98 -9.30 -9.36 6.35
CA ARG A 98 -9.79 -8.03 5.96
C ARG A 98 -8.90 -6.92 6.52
N PHE A 99 -8.55 -6.96 7.81
CA PHE A 99 -7.65 -5.99 8.44
C PHE A 99 -6.30 -5.92 7.70
N MET A 100 -5.69 -7.07 7.44
CA MET A 100 -4.41 -7.12 6.72
C MET A 100 -4.53 -6.63 5.28
N THR A 101 -5.61 -6.99 4.58
CA THR A 101 -5.83 -6.58 3.20
C THR A 101 -6.01 -5.07 3.06
N ILE A 102 -6.82 -4.46 3.92
CA ILE A 102 -7.04 -3.00 3.94
C ILE A 102 -5.73 -2.26 4.22
N ASN A 103 -4.90 -2.80 5.10
CA ASN A 103 -3.67 -2.13 5.53
C ASN A 103 -2.43 -2.51 4.72
N ASN A 104 -2.55 -3.35 3.69
CA ASN A 104 -1.43 -3.75 2.84
C ASN A 104 -1.17 -2.73 1.71
N ILE A 105 -0.76 -1.52 2.07
CA ILE A 105 -0.42 -0.45 1.12
C ILE A 105 1.08 -0.51 0.83
N LEU A 106 1.41 -1.06 -0.34
CA LEU A 106 2.77 -1.16 -0.88
C LEU A 106 3.20 0.16 -1.53
N TYR A 107 4.49 0.29 -1.87
CA TYR A 107 4.96 1.46 -2.62
C TYR A 107 4.16 1.64 -3.90
N VAL A 108 3.89 0.55 -4.62
CA VAL A 108 3.00 0.52 -5.78
C VAL A 108 1.86 -0.44 -5.51
N THR A 109 0.66 0.10 -5.34
CA THR A 109 -0.54 -0.68 -4.99
C THR A 109 -1.52 -0.77 -6.16
N GLU A 110 -1.98 -1.97 -6.51
CA GLU A 110 -3.03 -2.15 -7.50
C GLU A 110 -4.38 -1.73 -6.90
N TYR A 111 -5.12 -0.87 -7.60
CA TYR A 111 -6.47 -0.48 -7.23
C TYR A 111 -7.48 -1.56 -7.63
N ASN A 112 -8.20 -2.05 -6.63
CA ASN A 112 -9.34 -2.96 -6.77
C ASN A 112 -10.25 -2.83 -5.55
N GLN A 113 -11.35 -3.59 -5.51
CA GLN A 113 -12.31 -3.54 -4.40
C GLN A 113 -11.70 -3.84 -3.02
N ALA A 114 -10.65 -4.66 -2.96
CA ALA A 114 -10.02 -5.06 -1.71
C ALA A 114 -9.05 -3.99 -1.18
N THR A 115 -8.31 -3.31 -2.07
CA THR A 115 -7.30 -2.30 -1.71
C THR A 115 -7.85 -0.88 -1.64
N ALA A 116 -9.01 -0.61 -2.28
CA ALA A 116 -9.59 0.73 -2.35
C ALA A 116 -9.81 1.34 -0.96
N ALA A 117 -10.38 0.57 -0.01
CA ALA A 117 -10.61 1.05 1.34
C ALA A 117 -9.30 1.52 2.01
N GLY A 118 -8.22 0.76 1.86
CA GLY A 118 -6.89 1.10 2.37
C GLY A 118 -6.37 2.40 1.80
N LEU A 119 -6.35 2.51 0.46
CA LEU A 119 -5.87 3.70 -0.24
C LEU A 119 -6.58 4.97 0.23
N PHE A 120 -7.92 4.95 0.32
CA PHE A 120 -8.68 6.13 0.78
C PHE A 120 -8.56 6.40 2.29
N GLN A 121 -8.29 5.37 3.10
CA GLN A 121 -8.08 5.50 4.55
C GLN A 121 -6.65 5.91 4.92
N SER A 122 -5.68 5.83 4.00
CA SER A 122 -4.29 6.25 4.24
C SER A 122 -4.21 7.70 4.73
N VAL A 123 -3.20 7.98 5.55
CA VAL A 123 -2.89 9.35 5.98
C VAL A 123 -2.40 10.22 4.81
N VAL A 124 -1.84 9.61 3.76
CA VAL A 124 -1.47 10.28 2.51
C VAL A 124 -2.67 10.29 1.57
N LYS A 125 -3.18 11.48 1.25
CA LYS A 125 -4.40 11.66 0.44
C LYS A 125 -4.15 11.90 -1.05
N THR A 126 -2.89 12.02 -1.44
CA THR A 126 -2.49 12.24 -2.83
C THR A 126 -2.16 10.91 -3.49
N HIS A 127 -2.81 10.58 -4.61
CA HIS A 127 -2.55 9.37 -5.37
C HIS A 127 -2.02 9.73 -6.77
N LEU A 128 -0.89 9.14 -7.17
CA LEU A 128 -0.45 9.08 -8.56
C LEU A 128 -0.97 7.79 -9.19
N LEU A 129 -1.75 7.89 -10.25
CA LEU A 129 -2.39 6.77 -10.93
C LEU A 129 -1.71 6.51 -12.27
N LEU A 130 -1.33 5.26 -12.52
CA LEU A 130 -1.11 4.72 -13.86
C LEU A 130 -2.34 3.92 -14.27
N VAL A 131 -3.12 4.47 -15.19
CA VAL A 131 -4.30 3.81 -15.76
C VAL A 131 -3.91 3.17 -17.09
N ALA A 132 -4.02 1.85 -17.21
CA ALA A 132 -3.62 1.11 -18.42
C ALA A 132 -4.58 -0.03 -18.74
N ASP A 133 -4.69 -0.41 -20.02
CA ASP A 133 -5.63 -1.44 -20.50
C ASP A 133 -5.29 -2.87 -20.05
N ARG A 134 -4.05 -3.12 -19.62
CA ARG A 134 -3.60 -4.46 -19.23
C ARG A 134 -3.41 -4.56 -17.74
N GLY A 135 -4.09 -5.54 -17.14
CA GLY A 135 -3.60 -6.16 -15.92
C GLY A 135 -2.37 -7.00 -16.23
N ARG A 136 -1.24 -6.64 -15.59
CA ARG A 136 -0.13 -7.54 -15.19
C ARG A 136 0.86 -7.98 -16.28
N THR A 137 2.05 -7.40 -16.24
CA THR A 137 3.27 -8.16 -15.92
C THR A 137 4.16 -7.33 -15.01
N HIS A 138 4.88 -7.97 -14.08
CA HIS A 138 5.94 -7.31 -13.30
C HIS A 138 7.04 -6.72 -14.20
N SER A 139 7.13 -7.14 -15.46
CA SER A 139 8.07 -6.65 -16.46
C SER A 139 7.58 -5.46 -17.27
N ASP A 140 6.40 -4.90 -17.00
CA ASP A 140 5.90 -3.72 -17.70
C ASP A 140 6.82 -2.51 -17.38
N PRO A 141 7.46 -1.90 -18.40
CA PRO A 141 8.35 -0.74 -18.21
C PRO A 141 7.67 0.41 -17.46
N LEU A 142 6.36 0.62 -17.67
CA LEU A 142 5.62 1.71 -17.00
C LEU A 142 5.43 1.45 -15.51
N GLN A 143 5.26 0.18 -15.11
CA GLN A 143 5.22 -0.17 -13.69
C GLN A 143 6.60 -0.06 -13.05
N GLN A 144 7.68 -0.27 -13.81
CA GLN A 144 9.03 -0.09 -13.30
C GLN A 144 9.31 1.38 -12.96
N VAL A 145 8.88 2.31 -13.80
CA VAL A 145 8.92 3.75 -13.51
C VAL A 145 8.27 4.05 -12.15
N PHE A 146 7.09 3.50 -11.89
CA PHE A 146 6.41 3.67 -10.60
C PHE A 146 7.19 3.06 -9.43
N ARG A 147 7.74 1.85 -9.58
CA ARG A 147 8.52 1.20 -8.53
C ARG A 147 9.79 1.96 -8.16
N ASP A 148 10.48 2.50 -9.16
CA ASP A 148 11.72 3.24 -8.95
C ASP A 148 11.47 4.60 -8.29
N LEU A 149 10.35 5.26 -8.62
CA LEU A 149 10.01 6.57 -8.09
C LEU A 149 9.29 6.53 -6.74
N ALA A 150 8.42 5.56 -6.49
CA ALA A 150 7.55 5.54 -5.31
C ALA A 150 8.30 5.74 -3.97
N PRO A 151 9.48 5.14 -3.73
CA PRO A 151 10.24 5.39 -2.49
C PRO A 151 10.60 6.88 -2.26
N LYS A 152 10.86 7.66 -3.31
CA LYS A 152 11.18 9.11 -3.22
C LYS A 152 10.01 9.92 -2.66
N TYR A 153 8.78 9.44 -2.85
CA TYR A 153 7.55 10.14 -2.49
C TYR A 153 6.82 9.54 -1.29
N ALA A 154 7.48 8.62 -0.56
CA ALA A 154 6.97 8.05 0.67
C ALA A 154 6.45 9.13 1.64
N GLY A 155 5.24 8.97 2.15
CA GLY A 155 4.59 9.93 3.05
C GLY A 155 4.05 11.19 2.36
N LYS A 156 4.18 11.32 1.03
CA LYS A 156 3.70 12.48 0.25
C LYS A 156 2.68 12.09 -0.81
N MET A 157 2.87 10.94 -1.46
CA MET A 157 2.03 10.49 -2.57
C MET A 157 2.04 8.95 -2.67
N LEU A 158 0.86 8.36 -2.84
CA LEU A 158 0.71 6.92 -3.07
C LEU A 158 0.74 6.61 -4.56
N PHE A 159 1.49 5.58 -4.97
CA PHE A 159 1.55 5.17 -6.37
C PHE A 159 0.58 4.01 -6.60
N VAL A 160 -0.35 4.21 -7.53
CA VAL A 160 -1.53 3.36 -7.72
C VAL A 160 -1.62 2.87 -9.16
N LEU A 161 -1.75 1.57 -9.36
CA LEU A 161 -2.00 0.98 -10.67
C LEU A 161 -3.49 0.73 -10.85
N VAL A 162 -4.06 1.19 -11.96
CA VAL A 162 -5.47 0.96 -12.29
C VAL A 162 -5.57 0.21 -13.60
N ASN A 163 -6.18 -0.98 -13.55
CA ASN A 163 -6.56 -1.68 -14.76
C ASN A 163 -7.80 -1.01 -15.37
N GLY A 164 -7.63 -0.32 -16.49
CA GLY A 164 -8.69 0.40 -17.18
C GLY A 164 -9.61 -0.49 -18.03
N SER A 165 -9.23 -1.75 -18.30
CA SER A 165 -10.12 -2.73 -18.95
C SER A 165 -11.06 -3.42 -17.95
N GLU A 166 -10.81 -3.28 -16.65
CA GLU A 166 -11.61 -3.87 -15.60
C GLU A 166 -12.90 -3.07 -15.40
N LYS A 167 -14.07 -3.70 -15.57
CA LYS A 167 -15.38 -3.02 -15.50
C LYS A 167 -15.61 -2.37 -14.13
N SER A 168 -15.14 -3.00 -13.05
CA SER A 168 -15.25 -2.44 -11.71
C SER A 168 -14.46 -1.14 -11.51
N ASN A 169 -13.55 -0.80 -12.43
CA ASN A 169 -12.77 0.43 -12.44
C ASN A 169 -13.31 1.51 -13.40
N ALA A 170 -14.46 1.29 -14.07
CA ALA A 170 -15.02 2.24 -15.03
C ALA A 170 -15.19 3.65 -14.46
N ARG A 171 -15.58 3.75 -13.18
CA ARG A 171 -15.73 5.04 -12.47
C ARG A 171 -14.42 5.83 -12.37
N VAL A 172 -13.26 5.15 -12.37
CA VAL A 172 -11.96 5.84 -12.38
C VAL A 172 -11.73 6.51 -13.73
N LEU A 173 -12.02 5.83 -14.84
CA LEU A 173 -11.93 6.40 -16.18
C LEU A 173 -12.87 7.59 -16.34
N GLU A 174 -14.13 7.44 -15.92
CA GLU A 174 -15.12 8.53 -15.91
C GLU A 174 -14.64 9.72 -15.09
N TYR A 175 -14.14 9.47 -13.88
CA TYR A 175 -13.62 10.52 -13.02
C TYR A 175 -12.47 11.27 -13.69
N PHE A 176 -11.54 10.60 -14.38
CA PHE A 176 -10.46 11.26 -15.12
C PHE A 176 -10.86 11.76 -16.52
N GLY A 177 -12.10 11.53 -16.96
CA GLY A 177 -12.55 11.88 -18.31
C GLY A 177 -11.83 11.09 -19.42
N LEU A 178 -11.39 9.87 -19.10
CA LEU A 178 -10.65 8.98 -19.99
C LEU A 178 -11.58 7.95 -20.65
N LYS A 179 -11.20 7.53 -21.86
CA LYS A 179 -11.73 6.38 -22.57
C LYS A 179 -10.62 5.35 -22.76
N SER A 180 -10.96 4.11 -23.10
CA SER A 180 -9.95 3.05 -23.33
C SER A 180 -8.90 3.47 -24.36
N ARG A 181 -9.29 4.17 -25.44
CA ARG A 181 -8.36 4.68 -26.45
C ARG A 181 -7.34 5.71 -25.95
N ASP A 182 -7.58 6.31 -24.78
CA ASP A 182 -6.69 7.31 -24.22
C ASP A 182 -5.57 6.65 -23.40
N LEU A 183 -5.68 5.35 -23.09
CA LEU A 183 -4.77 4.61 -22.23
C LEU A 183 -3.50 4.16 -22.99
N PRO A 184 -2.33 4.05 -22.30
CA PRO A 184 -2.12 4.32 -20.88
C PRO A 184 -2.03 5.81 -20.54
N ARG A 185 -2.44 6.20 -19.33
CA ARG A 185 -2.37 7.58 -18.81
C ARG A 185 -1.86 7.66 -17.38
N ILE A 186 -1.14 8.74 -17.10
CA ILE A 186 -0.77 9.17 -15.75
C ILE A 186 -1.68 10.32 -15.32
N GLY A 187 -2.18 10.24 -14.08
CA GLY A 187 -2.91 11.32 -13.45
C GLY A 187 -2.69 11.36 -11.95
N ILE A 188 -2.91 12.52 -11.34
CA ILE A 188 -2.92 12.70 -9.89
C ILE A 188 -4.37 12.89 -9.44
N TYR A 189 -4.75 12.21 -8.37
CA TYR A 189 -5.94 12.48 -7.57
C TYR A 189 -5.52 13.08 -6.24
N ASP A 190 -6.07 14.24 -5.90
CA ASP A 190 -5.95 14.84 -4.57
C ASP A 190 -7.25 14.60 -3.81
N GLY A 191 -7.20 13.74 -2.80
CA GLY A 191 -8.36 13.41 -1.97
C GLY A 191 -8.76 14.49 -0.96
N VAL A 192 -7.92 15.51 -0.73
CA VAL A 192 -8.27 16.66 0.12
C VAL A 192 -9.09 17.67 -0.68
N LEU A 193 -8.63 17.98 -1.90
CA LEU A 193 -9.29 18.96 -2.78
C LEU A 193 -10.41 18.35 -3.63
N ASP A 194 -10.50 17.02 -3.68
CA ASP A 194 -11.31 16.25 -4.63
C ASP A 194 -11.07 16.74 -6.07
N LYS A 195 -9.79 16.90 -6.43
CA LYS A 195 -9.35 17.40 -7.73
C LYS A 195 -8.45 16.39 -8.42
N LYS A 196 -8.32 16.58 -9.74
CA LYS A 196 -7.53 15.70 -10.60
C LYS A 196 -6.66 16.50 -11.55
N TRP A 197 -5.49 15.95 -11.85
CA TRP A 197 -4.58 16.45 -12.87
C TRP A 197 -4.22 15.31 -13.80
N LEU A 198 -4.18 15.58 -15.09
CA LEU A 198 -3.68 14.63 -16.07
C LEU A 198 -2.31 15.09 -16.55
N MET A 199 -1.36 14.16 -16.58
CA MET A 199 -0.08 14.43 -17.22
C MET A 199 -0.35 14.72 -18.72
N PRO A 200 0.27 15.76 -19.30
CA PRO A 200 0.17 16.04 -20.73
C PRO A 200 0.51 14.82 -21.58
N ALA A 201 -0.17 14.66 -22.72
CA ALA A 201 0.01 13.50 -23.59
C ALA A 201 1.46 13.34 -24.09
N GLY A 202 1.80 12.13 -24.53
CA GLY A 202 3.11 11.75 -25.05
C GLY A 202 3.72 10.58 -24.28
N GLU A 203 4.99 10.31 -24.55
CA GLU A 203 5.72 9.20 -23.92
C GLU A 203 5.79 9.32 -22.39
N ILE A 204 5.53 8.22 -21.69
CA ILE A 204 5.63 8.14 -20.23
C ILE A 204 7.05 7.69 -19.89
N THR A 205 7.90 8.62 -19.44
CA THR A 205 9.28 8.34 -18.97
C THR A 205 9.41 8.66 -17.49
N THR A 206 10.48 8.17 -16.85
CA THR A 206 10.77 8.46 -15.44
C THR A 206 10.84 9.96 -15.16
N GLU A 207 11.54 10.71 -15.99
CA GLU A 207 11.74 12.15 -15.84
C GLU A 207 10.40 12.88 -15.92
N ARG A 208 9.58 12.58 -16.92
CA ARG A 208 8.28 13.24 -17.08
C ARG A 208 7.32 12.94 -15.94
N VAL A 209 7.30 11.69 -15.45
CA VAL A 209 6.48 11.32 -14.30
C VAL A 209 6.98 12.02 -13.04
N GLN A 210 8.30 12.08 -12.86
CA GLN A 210 8.93 12.76 -11.74
C GLN A 210 8.61 14.26 -11.75
N ASP A 211 8.81 14.94 -12.88
CA ASP A 211 8.51 16.36 -13.06
C ASP A 211 7.04 16.66 -12.77
N PHE A 212 6.13 15.78 -13.20
CA PHE A 212 4.70 15.90 -12.93
C PHE A 212 4.38 15.79 -11.43
N CYS A 213 5.04 14.88 -10.70
CA CYS A 213 4.90 14.75 -9.26
C CYS A 213 5.47 15.96 -8.52
N ASP A 214 6.69 16.38 -8.87
CA ASP A 214 7.39 17.51 -8.24
C ASP A 214 6.59 18.81 -8.49
N SER A 215 6.12 19.06 -9.72
CA SER A 215 5.26 20.21 -10.05
C SER A 215 3.95 20.25 -9.26
N PHE A 216 3.37 19.08 -8.94
CA PHE A 216 2.16 19.00 -8.13
C PHE A 216 2.44 19.37 -6.67
N LEU A 217 3.54 18.86 -6.11
CA LEU A 217 3.94 19.10 -4.73
C LEU A 217 4.37 20.55 -4.51
N ASP A 218 4.96 21.18 -5.52
CA ASP A 218 5.37 22.59 -5.50
C ASP A 218 4.20 23.57 -5.72
N GLY A 219 2.99 23.06 -5.99
CA GLY A 219 1.80 23.89 -6.18
C GLY A 219 1.62 24.45 -7.60
N GLU A 220 2.54 24.16 -8.52
CA GLU A 220 2.53 24.73 -9.87
C GLU A 220 1.33 24.26 -10.69
N LEU A 221 0.93 23.00 -10.54
CA LEU A 221 -0.21 22.45 -11.27
C LEU A 221 -1.54 23.08 -10.84
N GLN A 222 -1.67 23.43 -9.57
CA GLN A 222 -2.84 24.05 -8.97
C GLN A 222 -3.02 25.47 -9.50
N VAL A 223 -1.93 26.21 -9.72
CA VAL A 223 -1.95 27.54 -10.34
C VAL A 223 -2.33 27.48 -11.82
N ARG A 224 -1.81 26.49 -12.57
CA ARG A 224 -2.11 26.33 -14.01
C ARG A 224 -3.53 25.82 -14.30
N SER A 225 -4.21 25.28 -13.29
CA SER A 225 -5.57 24.72 -13.40
C SER A 225 -6.65 25.59 -12.75
N ALA A 226 -6.26 26.73 -12.18
CA ALA A 226 -7.16 27.79 -11.72
C ALA A 226 -7.58 28.69 -12.89
#